data_AF-A0A7J8U695-F1
#
_entry.id   AF-A0A7J8U695-F1
#
_cell.length_a   1.000
_cell.length_b   1.000
_cell.length_c   1.000
_cell.angle_alpha   90.00
_cell.angle_beta   90.00
_cell.angle_gamma   90.00
#
_symmetry.space_group_name_H-M   'P 1'
#
loop_
_entity.id
_entity.type
_entity.pdbx_description
1 polymer ?
#
loop_
_entity_poly.entity_id
_entity_poly.type
_entity_poly.pdbx_seq_one_letter_code
_entity_poly.pdbx_strand_id
1 'polypeptide(L)' 'MIRTIPDCEHYFHAVCIDEWLKLNAACPLCRNTPQTLAPIVSSSS' A
#
# COMPACT_ATOMS: atom_id res chain seq x y z
N MET A 1 1.88 -10.94 14.37
CA MET A 1 2.93 -10.42 13.46
C MET A 1 2.41 -9.16 12.80
N ILE A 2 3.22 -8.11 12.79
CA ILE A 2 2.92 -6.81 12.18
C ILE A 2 3.86 -6.58 10.99
N ARG A 3 3.32 -6.00 9.93
CA ARG A 3 4.05 -5.62 8.72
C ARG A 3 3.80 -4.15 8.43
N THR A 4 4.77 -3.55 7.75
CA THR A 4 4.72 -2.15 7.34
C THR A 4 4.65 -2.08 5.83
N ILE A 5 3.79 -1.19 5.31
CA ILE A 5 3.82 -0.86 3.88
C ILE A 5 4.96 0.14 3.66
N PRO A 6 5.99 -0.18 2.85
CA PRO A 6 7.19 0.66 2.73
C PRO A 6 6.92 2.04 2.14
N ASP A 7 5.87 2.19 1.34
CA ASP A 7 5.51 3.44 0.66
C ASP A 7 4.87 4.50 1.58
N CYS A 8 4.24 4.08 2.67
CA CYS A 8 3.48 4.98 3.54
C CYS A 8 3.65 4.71 5.03
N GLU A 9 4.56 3.78 5.38
CA GLU A 9 4.96 3.45 6.74
C GLU A 9 3.81 3.07 7.69
N HIS A 10 2.67 2.65 7.14
CA HIS A 10 1.52 2.20 7.93
C HIS A 10 1.67 0.74 8.35
N TYR A 11 1.29 0.47 9.61
CA TYR A 11 1.43 -0.83 10.26
C TYR A 11 0.12 -1.59 10.28
N PHE A 12 0.17 -2.86 9.88
CA PHE A 12 -0.99 -3.74 9.87
C PHE A 12 -0.59 -5.13 10.37
N HIS A 13 -1.56 -5.89 10.87
CA HIS A 13 -1.36 -7.32 11.09
C HIS A 13 -1.04 -8.00 9.76
N ALA A 14 0.00 -8.84 9.74
CA ALA A 14 0.48 -9.52 8.54
C ALA A 14 -0.67 -10.23 7.80
N VAL A 15 -1.46 -11.04 8.53
CA VAL A 15 -2.59 -11.79 7.95
C VAL A 15 -3.61 -10.86 7.32
N CYS A 16 -4.04 -9.82 8.04
CA CYS A 16 -5.06 -8.89 7.56
C CYS A 16 -4.60 -8.11 6.33
N ILE A 17 -3.35 -7.63 6.30
CA ILE A 17 -2.85 -6.88 5.14
C ILE A 17 -2.61 -7.80 3.94
N ASP A 18 -2.17 -9.03 4.16
CA ASP A 18 -1.97 -9.98 3.07
C ASP A 18 -3.30 -10.39 2.43
N GLU A 19 -4.37 -10.60 3.22
CA GLU A 19 -5.72 -10.84 2.68
C GLU A 19 -6.29 -9.62 1.95
N TRP A 20 -6.10 -8.42 2.52
CA TRP A 20 -6.52 -7.18 1.89
C TRP A 20 -5.82 -6.98 0.54
N LEU A 21 -4.50 -7.18 0.47
CA LEU A 21 -3.71 -6.98 -0.75
C LEU A 21 -4.06 -7.95 -1.89
N LYS A 22 -4.65 -9.11 -1.58
CA LYS A 22 -5.20 -10.03 -2.60
C LYS A 22 -6.40 -9.43 -3.35
N LEU A 23 -7.16 -8.56 -2.68
CA LEU A 23 -8.37 -7.95 -3.22
C LEU A 23 -8.16 -6.49 -3.64
N ASN A 24 -7.28 -5.77 -2.94
CA ASN A 24 -7.06 -4.34 -3.08
C ASN A 24 -5.56 -4.05 -3.04
N ALA A 25 -4.97 -3.62 -4.16
CA ALA A 25 -3.53 -3.33 -4.25
C ALA A 25 -3.13 -1.96 -3.63
N ALA A 26 -3.86 -1.48 -2.62
CA ALA A 26 -3.68 -0.14 -2.03
C ALA A 26 -3.69 -0.19 -0.50
N CYS A 27 -2.97 0.74 0.13
CA CYS A 27 -3.02 0.92 1.58
C CYS A 27 -4.46 1.21 2.06
N PRO A 28 -4.99 0.51 3.07
CA PRO A 28 -6.36 0.74 3.54
C PRO A 28 -6.55 2.10 4.23
N LEU A 29 -5.48 2.75 4.68
CA LEU A 29 -5.53 4.07 5.33
C LEU A 29 -5.41 5.22 4.33
N CYS A 30 -4.32 5.28 3.58
CA CYS A 30 -4.06 6.40 2.66
C CYS A 30 -4.37 6.09 1.20
N ARG A 31 -4.76 4.86 0.86
CA ARG A 31 -5.02 4.40 -0.51
C ARG A 31 -3.81 4.51 -1.45
N ASN A 32 -2.61 4.66 -0.90
CA ASN A 32 -1.38 4.65 -1.68
C ASN A 32 -1.09 3.22 -2.17
N THR A 33 -0.99 3.05 -3.47
CA THR A 33 -0.57 1.79 -4.12
C THR A 33 0.95 1.80 -4.25
N PRO A 34 1.66 0.70 -3.96
CA PRO A 34 3.11 0.65 -4.16
C PRO A 34 3.44 0.98 -5.62
N GLN A 35 4.20 2.05 -5.84
CA GLN A 35 4.53 2.54 -7.18
C GLN A 35 5.60 1.64 -7.83
N THR A 36 5.23 0.41 -8.22
CA THR A 36 6.16 -0.47 -8.93
C THR A 36 5.94 -0.49 -10.44
N LEU A 37 4.86 0.10 -10.98
CA LEU A 37 4.51 -0.07 -12.41
C LEU A 37 3.93 1.14 -13.17
N ALA A 38 4.03 2.37 -12.66
CA ALA A 38 3.62 3.55 -13.46
C ALA A 38 4.84 4.38 -13.87
N PRO A 39 5.07 4.62 -15.18
CA PRO A 39 6.06 5.59 -15.61
C PRO A 39 5.60 6.97 -15.11
N ILE A 40 6.48 7.66 -14.39
CA ILE A 40 6.56 9.13 -14.26
C ILE A 40 5.37 9.92 -14.83
N VAL A 41 4.23 9.95 -14.15
CA VAL A 41 3.29 11.07 -14.32
C VAL A 41 2.98 11.63 -12.94
N SER A 42 3.76 12.65 -12.61
CA SER A 42 3.51 13.59 -11.54
C SER A 42 2.03 13.98 -11.51
N SER A 43 1.45 14.06 -10.33
CA SER A 43 0.31 14.94 -10.11
C SER A 43 0.49 15.58 -8.75
N SER A 44 1.35 16.60 -8.76
CA SER A 44 1.36 17.68 -7.79
C SER A 44 -0.01 18.35 -7.80
N SER A 45 -0.58 18.58 -6.63
CA SER A 45 -1.45 19.72 -6.33
C SER A 45 -1.30 20.04 -4.84
#